data_AF-A0A7J8JUD9-F1
#
_entry.id   AF-A0A7J8JUD9-F1
#
_cell.length_a   1.000
_cell.length_b   1.000
_cell.length_c   1.000
_cell.angle_alpha   90.00
_cell.angle_beta   90.00
_cell.angle_gamma   90.00
#
_symmetry.space_group_name_H-M   'P 1'
#
loop_
_entity.id
_entity.type
_entity.pdbx_description
1 polymer ?
#
loop_
_entity_poly.entity_id
_entity_poly.type
_entity_poly.pdbx_seq_one_letter_code
_entity_poly.pdbx_strand_id
1 'polypeptide(L)'
;MSARARGGPRAQPLAPLCCCLAALGMLWSPASQAFNLDVDKLTVYSGPEGSYFGYAVDFYVPGARTASVLVGAPKANTSQPDIVEGGAVYYCPWPIEGSAQCKQIPFDNTNNRKIRVNGTKEPIEFKSNQWFGATVRAHRGKVVACAPLYHWRTLKSTPEKDPVGTCYVAIQNFSAYAEYSPCRNSNADPEGQGYCQAGFSLDFYKNGDLIVGGPGSFYWQGQVITASIADIIANYSFKDILRKLAREKQTEVAPASYDDSYLGYSVAAGEFTGDSQQELIAGVPRGAQNFGYVSIINSTDMTFIQNFTGEQMASYFGYTVAVSDVNNDG
;
A
#
# COMPACT_ATOMS: atom_id res chain seq x y z
N MET A 1 -33.24 -77.55 -43.36
CA MET A 1 -32.22 -78.20 -42.52
C MET A 1 -31.48 -77.09 -41.79
N SER A 2 -31.87 -76.76 -40.56
CA SER A 2 -31.25 -77.25 -39.32
C SER A 2 -29.73 -77.02 -39.27
N ALA A 3 -29.26 -76.02 -38.51
CA ALA A 3 -28.48 -76.26 -37.30
C ALA A 3 -28.21 -74.95 -36.52
N ARG A 4 -28.42 -75.03 -35.21
CA ARG A 4 -28.11 -74.08 -34.14
C ARG A 4 -26.65 -74.26 -33.67
N ALA A 5 -26.03 -73.19 -33.19
CA ALA A 5 -25.22 -73.13 -31.94
C ALA A 5 -24.91 -71.64 -31.63
N ARG A 6 -25.44 -71.03 -30.55
CA ARG A 6 -24.84 -70.90 -29.19
C ARG A 6 -23.40 -70.35 -29.25
N GLY A 7 -22.98 -69.25 -28.63
CA GLY A 7 -23.52 -68.36 -27.61
C GLY A 7 -22.31 -67.78 -26.85
N GLY A 8 -22.28 -66.47 -26.59
CA GLY A 8 -21.24 -65.81 -25.80
C GLY A 8 -21.72 -64.43 -25.34
N PRO A 9 -21.60 -64.06 -24.05
CA PRO A 9 -22.34 -62.95 -23.47
C PRO A 9 -21.55 -61.64 -23.56
N ARG A 10 -22.23 -60.50 -23.72
CA ARG A 10 -21.82 -59.26 -23.05
C ARG A 10 -22.89 -58.18 -23.10
N ALA A 11 -23.38 -57.89 -21.89
CA ALA A 11 -23.81 -56.62 -21.33
C ALA A 11 -24.62 -55.64 -22.20
N GLN A 12 -25.87 -55.44 -21.80
CA GLN A 12 -26.63 -54.23 -22.07
C GLN A 12 -25.90 -53.01 -21.47
N PRO A 13 -25.82 -51.86 -22.17
CA PRO A 13 -25.49 -50.61 -21.51
C PRO A 13 -26.74 -50.08 -20.82
N LEU A 14 -26.75 -50.16 -19.49
CA LEU A 14 -27.67 -49.43 -18.64
C LEU A 14 -27.22 -47.97 -18.52
N ALA A 15 -28.18 -47.08 -18.75
CA ALA A 15 -28.31 -45.72 -18.25
C ALA A 15 -27.46 -44.58 -18.88
N PRO A 16 -28.13 -43.70 -19.64
CA PRO A 16 -27.77 -42.29 -19.78
C PRO A 16 -28.45 -41.50 -18.65
N LEU A 17 -27.83 -41.41 -17.46
CA LEU A 17 -28.37 -40.60 -16.37
C LEU A 17 -27.33 -39.81 -15.55
N CYS A 18 -26.03 -39.99 -15.84
CA CYS A 18 -24.99 -39.33 -15.05
C CYS A 18 -24.66 -37.90 -15.50
N CYS A 19 -24.96 -37.54 -16.76
CA CYS A 19 -24.56 -36.23 -17.31
C CYS A 19 -25.51 -35.07 -16.96
N CYS A 20 -26.76 -35.34 -16.55
CA CYS A 20 -27.70 -34.27 -16.18
C CYS A 20 -27.53 -33.79 -14.72
N LEU A 21 -26.90 -34.59 -13.85
CA LEU A 21 -26.64 -34.21 -12.45
C LEU A 21 -25.40 -33.32 -12.29
N ALA A 22 -24.43 -33.43 -13.19
CA ALA A 22 -23.22 -32.58 -13.17
C ALA A 22 -23.50 -31.13 -13.58
N ALA A 23 -24.57 -30.88 -14.36
CA ALA A 23 -24.92 -29.53 -14.82
C ALA A 23 -25.73 -28.71 -13.80
N LEU A 24 -26.36 -29.33 -12.80
CA LEU A 24 -27.10 -28.63 -11.75
C LEU A 24 -26.23 -28.20 -10.55
N GLY A 25 -25.02 -28.77 -10.40
CA GLY A 25 -24.13 -28.48 -9.27
C GLY A 25 -23.28 -27.22 -9.42
N MET A 26 -23.21 -26.61 -10.61
CA MET A 26 -22.38 -25.41 -10.87
C MET A 26 -23.14 -24.09 -10.70
N LEU A 27 -24.41 -24.11 -10.31
CA LEU A 27 -25.23 -22.91 -10.14
C LEU A 27 -25.24 -22.36 -8.71
N TRP A 28 -24.58 -23.04 -7.77
CA TRP A 28 -24.53 -22.65 -6.36
C TRP A 28 -23.09 -22.35 -5.94
N SER A 29 -22.43 -21.46 -6.67
CA SER A 29 -21.41 -20.64 -6.01
C SER A 29 -22.16 -19.84 -4.96
N PRO A 30 -21.88 -19.97 -3.64
CA PRO A 30 -22.37 -19.00 -2.70
C PRO A 30 -21.74 -17.68 -3.15
N ALA A 31 -22.53 -16.84 -3.82
CA ALA A 31 -22.25 -15.44 -3.85
C ALA A 31 -22.20 -15.06 -2.38
N SER A 32 -20.98 -14.89 -1.85
CA SER A 32 -20.75 -14.25 -0.56
C SER A 32 -21.27 -12.83 -0.70
N GLN A 33 -22.59 -12.67 -0.70
CA GLN A 33 -23.21 -11.38 -0.54
C GLN A 33 -22.79 -10.98 0.87
N ALA A 34 -22.16 -9.82 0.99
CA ALA A 34 -22.20 -9.08 2.24
C ALA A 34 -23.69 -8.72 2.49
N PHE A 35 -24.51 -9.71 2.86
CA PHE A 35 -25.96 -9.62 2.92
C PHE A 35 -26.43 -8.97 4.21
N ASN A 36 -25.53 -8.80 5.18
CA ASN A 36 -25.80 -8.28 6.52
C ASN A 36 -25.26 -6.85 6.73
N LEU A 37 -24.90 -6.14 5.66
CA LEU A 37 -24.62 -4.71 5.74
C LEU A 37 -25.95 -3.93 5.75
N ASP A 38 -26.16 -3.10 6.78
CA ASP A 38 -27.32 -2.22 6.87
C ASP A 38 -27.17 -1.08 5.85
N VAL A 39 -28.00 -1.11 4.81
CA VAL A 39 -28.02 -0.09 3.74
C VAL A 39 -29.01 1.04 4.03
N ASP A 40 -29.84 0.91 5.06
CA ASP A 40 -30.84 1.92 5.46
C ASP A 40 -30.28 2.90 6.49
N LYS A 41 -29.43 2.43 7.42
CA LYS A 41 -28.81 3.24 8.48
C LYS A 41 -27.31 3.37 8.27
N LEU A 42 -26.95 4.32 7.40
CA LEU A 42 -25.55 4.63 7.07
C LEU A 42 -25.01 5.80 7.90
N THR A 43 -23.76 5.68 8.32
CA THR A 43 -22.97 6.82 8.79
C THR A 43 -22.20 7.40 7.61
N VAL A 44 -22.54 8.62 7.20
CA VAL A 44 -21.90 9.29 6.07
C VAL A 44 -20.97 10.39 6.57
N TYR A 45 -19.69 10.29 6.22
CA TYR A 45 -18.70 11.32 6.45
C TYR A 45 -18.43 12.07 5.14
N SER A 46 -18.32 13.39 5.21
CA SER A 46 -18.01 14.25 4.07
C SER A 46 -16.87 15.20 4.43
N GLY A 47 -16.03 15.52 3.45
CA GLY A 47 -14.96 16.50 3.57
C GLY A 47 -15.12 17.66 2.59
N PRO A 48 -14.12 18.56 2.51
CA PRO A 48 -14.15 19.70 1.59
C PRO A 48 -14.23 19.26 0.12
N GLU A 49 -14.98 20.01 -0.68
CA GLU A 49 -15.10 19.77 -2.11
C GLU A 49 -13.73 19.81 -2.82
N GLY A 50 -13.52 18.93 -3.81
CA GLY A 50 -12.27 18.86 -4.58
C GLY A 50 -11.06 18.29 -3.83
N SER A 51 -11.15 18.05 -2.52
CA SER A 51 -10.04 17.56 -1.68
C SER A 51 -9.68 16.09 -1.84
N TYR A 52 -10.52 15.34 -2.57
CA TYR A 52 -10.49 13.87 -2.66
C TYR A 52 -10.62 13.19 -1.29
N PHE A 53 -11.44 13.76 -0.40
CA PHE A 53 -11.82 13.11 0.85
C PHE A 53 -12.44 11.73 0.57
N GLY A 54 -11.84 10.68 1.15
CA GLY A 54 -12.22 9.30 0.89
C GLY A 54 -11.27 8.55 -0.03
N TYR A 55 -10.20 9.19 -0.52
CA TYR A 55 -9.19 8.54 -1.36
C TYR A 55 -8.53 7.36 -0.66
N ALA A 56 -8.28 7.48 0.65
CA ALA A 56 -7.84 6.39 1.51
C ALA A 56 -8.69 6.38 2.79
N VAL A 57 -9.01 5.19 3.29
CA VAL A 57 -9.75 5.00 4.54
C VAL A 57 -9.13 3.89 5.37
N ASP A 58 -9.18 4.04 6.69
CA ASP A 58 -8.81 2.97 7.63
C ASP A 58 -9.52 3.15 8.98
N PHE A 59 -9.57 2.10 9.79
CA PHE A 59 -10.09 2.14 11.15
C PHE A 59 -9.00 2.56 12.14
N TYR A 60 -9.35 3.41 13.10
CA TYR A 60 -8.50 3.76 14.23
C TYR A 60 -9.12 3.28 15.54
N VAL A 61 -8.46 2.31 16.17
CA VAL A 61 -8.91 1.67 17.42
C VAL A 61 -7.77 1.77 18.45
N PRO A 62 -7.63 2.91 19.16
CA PRO A 62 -6.53 3.14 20.10
C PRO A 62 -6.71 2.40 21.43
N GLY A 63 -7.92 1.93 21.74
CA GLY A 63 -8.23 1.23 22.98
C GLY A 63 -9.50 0.40 22.88
N ALA A 64 -9.83 -0.31 23.95
CA ALA A 64 -11.05 -1.11 24.00
C ALA A 64 -12.29 -0.20 23.91
N ARG A 65 -13.20 -0.51 22.97
CA ARG A 65 -14.49 0.18 22.77
C ARG A 65 -14.44 1.60 22.21
N THR A 66 -13.29 2.05 21.71
CA THR A 66 -13.19 3.30 20.94
C THR A 66 -12.84 2.98 19.50
N ALA A 67 -13.72 3.33 18.57
CA ALA A 67 -13.49 3.18 17.14
C ALA A 67 -13.72 4.51 16.45
N SER A 68 -12.85 4.82 15.50
CA SER A 68 -12.95 6.00 14.66
C SER A 68 -12.55 5.62 13.25
N VAL A 69 -12.92 6.45 12.29
CA VAL A 69 -12.51 6.31 10.89
C VAL A 69 -11.44 7.36 10.60
N LEU A 70 -10.37 6.95 9.92
CA LEU A 70 -9.39 7.84 9.34
C LEU A 70 -9.70 7.99 7.86
N VAL A 71 -9.66 9.22 7.38
CA VAL A 71 -9.95 9.51 5.97
C VAL A 71 -8.86 10.39 5.37
N GLY A 72 -8.16 9.86 4.37
CA GLY A 72 -7.21 10.59 3.54
C GLY A 72 -7.91 11.50 2.53
N ALA A 73 -7.39 12.71 2.37
CA ALA A 73 -7.85 13.70 1.41
C ALA A 73 -6.61 14.38 0.77
N PRO A 74 -5.97 13.73 -0.23
CA PRO A 74 -4.66 14.13 -0.74
C PRO A 74 -4.61 15.52 -1.39
N LYS A 75 -5.76 16.09 -1.77
CA LYS A 75 -5.86 17.44 -2.34
C LYS A 75 -6.40 18.49 -1.36
N ALA A 76 -6.58 18.14 -0.09
CA ALA A 76 -7.05 19.10 0.91
C ALA A 76 -6.03 20.24 1.11
N ASN A 77 -6.55 21.45 1.31
CA ASN A 77 -5.76 22.55 1.85
C ASN A 77 -5.57 22.37 3.37
N THR A 78 -4.42 22.81 3.86
CA THR A 78 -4.03 22.75 5.27
C THR A 78 -3.72 24.14 5.79
N SER A 79 -3.40 24.25 7.08
CA SER A 79 -2.90 25.49 7.68
C SER A 79 -1.40 25.72 7.44
N GLN A 80 -0.72 24.89 6.63
CA GLN A 80 0.69 25.06 6.34
C GLN A 80 0.93 26.36 5.54
N PRO A 81 1.85 27.24 5.97
CA PRO A 81 2.11 28.48 5.25
C PRO A 81 2.67 28.22 3.85
N ASP A 82 2.17 28.94 2.85
CA ASP A 82 2.64 28.89 1.45
C ASP A 82 2.58 27.50 0.78
N ILE A 83 1.75 26.58 1.30
CA ILE A 83 1.53 25.25 0.72
C ILE A 83 0.12 25.18 0.13
N VAL A 84 0.03 24.80 -1.14
CA VAL A 84 -1.24 24.64 -1.86
C VAL A 84 -1.52 23.16 -2.04
N GLU A 85 -2.74 22.72 -1.69
CA GLU A 85 -3.18 21.31 -1.82
C GLU A 85 -2.13 20.33 -1.28
N GLY A 86 -1.62 20.60 -0.07
CA GLY A 86 -0.63 19.73 0.58
C GLY A 86 -1.17 18.34 0.94
N GLY A 87 -2.49 18.22 1.07
CA GLY A 87 -3.18 17.01 1.50
C GLY A 87 -3.31 16.91 3.02
N ALA A 88 -4.34 16.19 3.48
CA ALA A 88 -4.62 16.00 4.90
C ALA A 88 -5.16 14.60 5.20
N VAL A 89 -5.06 14.19 6.46
CA VAL A 89 -5.78 13.05 7.01
C VAL A 89 -6.74 13.56 8.07
N TYR A 90 -7.98 13.08 8.01
CA TYR A 90 -9.04 13.45 8.92
C TYR A 90 -9.33 12.33 9.91
N TYR A 91 -9.47 12.70 11.17
CA TYR A 91 -10.01 11.87 12.24
C TYR A 91 -11.53 12.08 12.31
N CYS A 92 -12.29 11.00 12.09
CA CYS A 92 -13.74 10.99 12.13
C CYS A 92 -14.21 10.12 13.31
N PRO A 93 -14.75 10.70 14.39
CA PRO A 93 -15.20 9.92 15.55
C PRO A 93 -16.39 9.03 15.20
N TRP A 94 -16.47 7.86 15.84
CA TRP A 94 -17.63 6.98 15.81
C TRP A 94 -18.03 6.52 17.23
N PRO A 95 -19.31 6.58 17.61
CA PRO A 95 -20.45 7.10 16.83
C PRO A 95 -20.33 8.63 16.61
N ILE A 96 -21.04 9.15 15.59
CA ILE A 96 -21.17 10.59 15.42
C ILE A 96 -22.10 11.10 16.51
N GLU A 97 -21.56 11.83 17.48
CA GLU A 97 -22.35 12.53 18.48
C GLU A 97 -22.61 13.98 18.04
N GLY A 98 -23.89 14.33 17.86
CA GLY A 98 -24.30 15.68 17.49
C GLY A 98 -23.76 16.13 16.11
N SER A 99 -23.11 17.29 16.06
CA SER A 99 -22.50 17.86 14.85
C SER A 99 -20.99 17.58 14.75
N ALA A 100 -20.49 16.51 15.37
CA ALA A 100 -19.06 16.20 15.38
C ALA A 100 -18.52 15.96 13.96
N GLN A 101 -17.83 16.97 13.42
CA GLN A 101 -17.17 16.90 12.12
C GLN A 101 -15.84 16.17 12.21
N CYS A 102 -15.44 15.55 11.11
CA CYS A 102 -14.09 15.04 10.94
C CYS A 102 -13.08 16.19 11.08
N LYS A 103 -11.99 15.97 11.84
CA LYS A 103 -10.96 16.99 12.11
C LYS A 103 -9.64 16.60 11.46
N GLN A 104 -8.95 17.56 10.86
CA GLN A 104 -7.60 17.31 10.33
C GLN A 104 -6.64 16.94 11.47
N ILE A 105 -5.83 15.91 11.24
CA ILE A 105 -4.75 15.50 12.14
C ILE A 105 -3.49 16.32 11.78
N PRO A 106 -2.89 17.05 12.74
CA PRO A 106 -1.79 17.98 12.45
C PRO A 106 -0.43 17.28 12.37
N PHE A 107 -0.23 16.40 11.38
CA PHE A 107 1.04 15.68 11.17
C PHE A 107 2.23 16.62 10.92
N ASP A 108 2.02 17.67 10.13
CA ASP A 108 3.03 18.70 9.83
C ASP A 108 2.34 20.02 9.52
N ASN A 109 2.60 21.04 10.35
CA ASN A 109 2.07 22.39 10.17
C ASN A 109 3.12 23.38 9.64
N THR A 110 4.29 22.88 9.23
CA THR A 110 5.41 23.69 8.76
C THR A 110 5.38 23.86 7.24
N ASN A 111 5.97 24.96 6.76
CA ASN A 111 6.18 25.18 5.33
C ASN A 111 7.37 24.34 4.81
N ASN A 112 7.81 24.63 3.59
CA ASN A 112 8.99 24.00 3.02
C ASN A 112 10.26 24.39 3.82
N ARG A 113 10.97 23.39 4.35
CA ARG A 113 12.34 23.55 4.89
C ARG A 113 13.23 24.23 3.85
N LYS A 114 14.16 25.06 4.32
CA LYS A 114 15.10 25.81 3.48
C LYS A 114 16.55 25.51 3.88
N ILE A 115 17.44 25.46 2.90
CA ILE A 115 18.88 25.41 3.10
C ILE A 115 19.56 26.67 2.60
N ARG A 116 20.77 26.93 3.09
CA ARG A 116 21.58 28.06 2.65
C ARG A 116 22.55 27.58 1.57
N VAL A 117 22.35 28.03 0.34
CA VAL A 117 23.20 27.74 -0.82
C VAL A 117 23.78 29.06 -1.31
N ASN A 118 25.12 29.18 -1.34
CA ASN A 118 25.83 30.40 -1.77
C ASN A 118 25.31 31.71 -1.13
N GLY A 119 24.87 31.65 0.13
CA GLY A 119 24.35 32.80 0.87
C GLY A 119 22.83 33.02 0.77
N THR A 120 22.14 32.36 -0.17
CA THR A 120 20.69 32.46 -0.40
C THR A 120 19.95 31.31 0.30
N LYS A 121 18.75 31.59 0.83
CA LYS A 121 17.87 30.55 1.39
C LYS A 121 17.00 29.96 0.30
N GLU A 122 17.27 28.72 -0.09
CA GLU A 122 16.50 27.98 -1.10
C GLU A 122 15.64 26.90 -0.44
N PRO A 123 14.42 26.62 -0.94
CA PRO A 123 13.62 25.49 -0.47
C PRO A 123 14.35 24.19 -0.77
N ILE A 124 14.35 23.26 0.20
CA ILE A 124 14.91 21.91 0.02
C ILE A 124 13.83 20.85 -0.18
N GLU A 125 12.58 21.20 0.07
CA GLU A 125 11.43 20.34 -0.13
C GLU A 125 10.28 21.13 -0.73
N PHE A 126 9.33 20.43 -1.34
CA PHE A 126 8.19 21.02 -2.01
C PHE A 126 6.93 20.23 -1.66
N LYS A 127 6.17 20.75 -0.70
CA LYS A 127 4.97 20.11 -0.15
C LYS A 127 3.68 20.43 -0.92
N SER A 128 3.67 21.45 -1.79
CA SER A 128 2.47 21.76 -2.58
C SER A 128 2.17 20.62 -3.57
N ASN A 129 0.92 20.17 -3.62
CA ASN A 129 0.46 19.02 -4.42
C ASN A 129 1.19 17.71 -4.12
N GLN A 130 1.71 17.53 -2.90
CA GLN A 130 2.45 16.31 -2.52
C GLN A 130 1.57 15.07 -2.31
N TRP A 131 0.24 15.25 -2.31
CA TRP A 131 -0.75 14.19 -2.11
C TRP A 131 -0.67 13.52 -0.72
N PHE A 132 -0.46 14.30 0.35
CA PHE A 132 -0.43 13.74 1.71
C PHE A 132 -1.79 13.17 2.11
N GLY A 133 -1.81 11.91 2.54
CA GLY A 133 -3.04 11.16 2.81
C GLY A 133 -3.53 10.35 1.61
N ALA A 134 -2.72 10.20 0.56
CA ALA A 134 -3.00 9.26 -0.52
C ALA A 134 -3.00 7.80 -0.04
N THR A 135 -2.20 7.49 0.99
CA THR A 135 -2.27 6.25 1.74
C THR A 135 -2.38 6.57 3.22
N VAL A 136 -3.22 5.81 3.93
CA VAL A 136 -3.42 5.92 5.38
C VAL A 136 -3.56 4.51 5.93
N ARG A 137 -2.75 4.18 6.93
CA ARG A 137 -2.82 2.91 7.67
C ARG A 137 -2.73 3.12 9.17
N ALA A 138 -3.45 2.33 9.93
CA ALA A 138 -3.40 2.31 11.39
C ALA A 138 -3.06 0.94 11.94
N HIS A 139 -2.21 0.90 12.96
CA HIS A 139 -1.87 -0.34 13.67
C HIS A 139 -1.67 -0.07 15.16
N ARG A 140 -2.53 -0.66 16.01
CA ARG A 140 -2.46 -0.59 17.48
C ARG A 140 -2.22 0.83 18.02
N GLY A 141 -3.02 1.79 17.55
CA GLY A 141 -2.95 3.19 18.00
C GLY A 141 -1.88 4.06 17.33
N LYS A 142 -1.00 3.49 16.49
CA LYS A 142 -0.10 4.22 15.60
C LYS A 142 -0.79 4.44 14.26
N VAL A 143 -0.57 5.60 13.64
CA VAL A 143 -1.11 5.92 12.31
C VAL A 143 0.04 6.35 11.42
N VAL A 144 0.05 5.87 10.18
CA VAL A 144 0.99 6.31 9.16
C VAL A 144 0.22 6.80 7.96
N ALA A 145 0.62 7.96 7.44
CA ALA A 145 0.08 8.53 6.23
C ALA A 145 1.19 9.05 5.33
N CYS A 146 1.04 8.90 4.02
CA CYS A 146 2.11 9.24 3.07
C CYS A 146 1.66 10.23 2.00
N ALA A 147 2.68 10.89 1.45
CA ALA A 147 2.65 11.86 0.37
C ALA A 147 3.57 11.33 -0.76
N PRO A 148 3.07 10.47 -1.65
CA PRO A 148 3.88 9.86 -2.71
C PRO A 148 4.39 10.86 -3.75
N LEU A 149 3.77 12.04 -3.86
CA LEU A 149 4.21 13.13 -4.73
C LEU A 149 4.98 14.22 -3.97
N TYR A 150 5.47 13.93 -2.76
CA TYR A 150 6.42 14.80 -2.09
C TYR A 150 7.71 14.89 -2.88
N HIS A 151 8.13 16.12 -3.19
CA HIS A 151 9.36 16.35 -3.92
C HIS A 151 10.45 16.94 -3.02
N TRP A 152 11.68 16.59 -3.35
CA TRP A 152 12.89 16.96 -2.66
C TRP A 152 13.89 17.60 -3.63
N ARG A 153 14.60 18.63 -3.16
CA ARG A 153 15.70 19.24 -3.93
C ARG A 153 16.96 18.41 -3.74
N THR A 154 17.53 17.86 -4.82
CA THR A 154 18.78 17.09 -4.73
C THR A 154 19.93 17.94 -4.20
N LEU A 155 20.90 17.30 -3.53
CA LEU A 155 22.11 17.96 -3.01
C LEU A 155 23.26 18.00 -4.04
N LYS A 156 22.95 17.72 -5.31
CA LYS A 156 23.90 17.76 -6.41
C LYS A 156 24.27 19.21 -6.77
N SER A 157 25.35 19.37 -7.53
CA SER A 157 25.81 20.68 -8.02
C SER A 157 24.74 21.37 -8.88
N THR A 158 24.09 20.60 -9.75
CA THR A 158 22.88 20.98 -10.47
C THR A 158 21.69 20.38 -9.73
N PRO A 159 20.88 21.19 -9.02
CA PRO A 159 19.78 20.65 -8.25
C PRO A 159 18.61 20.26 -9.14
N GLU A 160 18.01 19.12 -8.82
CA GLU A 160 16.79 18.61 -9.43
C GLU A 160 15.69 18.52 -8.37
N LYS A 161 14.47 18.25 -8.83
CA LYS A 161 13.27 18.14 -7.99
C LYS A 161 12.73 16.72 -8.09
N ASP A 162 13.22 15.86 -7.21
CA ASP A 162 12.98 14.42 -7.21
C ASP A 162 11.71 14.06 -6.41
N PRO A 163 10.71 13.36 -7.01
CA PRO A 163 9.51 12.89 -6.30
C PRO A 163 9.81 11.64 -5.45
N VAL A 164 10.65 11.80 -4.43
CA VAL A 164 11.08 10.70 -3.55
C VAL A 164 9.96 10.10 -2.69
N GLY A 165 8.91 10.88 -2.42
CA GLY A 165 7.85 10.51 -1.48
C GLY A 165 8.26 10.62 0.00
N THR A 166 7.28 10.76 0.88
CA THR A 166 7.51 10.78 2.34
C THR A 166 6.28 10.26 3.08
N CYS A 167 6.50 9.71 4.27
CA CYS A 167 5.46 9.28 5.19
C CYS A 167 5.63 9.98 6.54
N TYR A 168 4.54 10.14 7.28
CA TYR A 168 4.56 10.62 8.65
C TYR A 168 3.87 9.61 9.56
N VAL A 169 4.55 9.25 10.63
CA VAL A 169 4.05 8.41 11.72
C VAL A 169 3.48 9.33 12.80
N ALA A 170 2.23 9.13 13.18
CA ALA A 170 1.62 9.69 14.39
C ALA A 170 1.52 8.63 15.48
N ILE A 171 1.91 9.00 16.68
CA ILE A 171 1.86 8.16 17.89
C ILE A 171 1.21 8.92 19.04
N GLN A 172 1.01 8.23 20.17
CA GLN A 172 0.52 8.83 21.41
C GLN A 172 -0.79 9.63 21.22
N ASN A 173 -1.72 9.09 20.41
CA ASN A 173 -3.00 9.74 20.08
C ASN A 173 -2.80 11.13 19.47
N PHE A 174 -1.97 11.21 18.42
CA PHE A 174 -1.73 12.43 17.62
C PHE A 174 -1.02 13.57 18.38
N SER A 175 -0.22 13.26 19.39
CA SER A 175 0.57 14.25 20.13
C SER A 175 2.04 14.30 19.69
N ALA A 176 2.54 13.25 19.04
CA ALA A 176 3.92 13.18 18.56
C ALA A 176 3.99 12.57 17.16
N TYR A 177 4.94 13.09 16.37
CA TYR A 177 5.07 12.77 14.95
C TYR A 177 6.53 12.51 14.56
N ALA A 178 6.74 11.60 13.62
CA ALA A 178 8.04 11.35 13.01
C ALA A 178 7.89 11.20 11.49
N GLU A 179 8.66 11.97 10.73
CA GLU A 179 8.78 11.79 9.27
C GLU A 179 9.59 10.52 8.97
N TYR A 180 9.24 9.81 7.91
CA TYR A 180 9.99 8.70 7.34
C TYR A 180 9.98 8.80 5.80
N SER A 181 11.13 9.07 5.21
CA SER A 181 11.32 9.23 3.76
C SER A 181 12.56 8.45 3.34
N PRO A 182 12.45 7.11 3.17
CA PRO A 182 13.62 6.25 2.96
C PRO A 182 14.30 6.47 1.60
N CYS A 183 13.53 6.89 0.60
CA CYS A 183 14.03 7.18 -0.73
C CYS A 183 14.68 8.57 -0.86
N ARG A 184 14.59 9.42 0.18
CA ARG A 184 15.32 10.68 0.24
C ARG A 184 16.74 10.45 0.75
N ASN A 185 17.64 10.14 -0.18
CA ASN A 185 19.04 9.85 0.12
C ASN A 185 19.97 10.31 -1.03
N SER A 186 21.23 9.86 -1.03
CA SER A 186 22.24 10.24 -2.03
C SER A 186 22.05 9.59 -3.40
N ASN A 187 21.26 8.52 -3.50
CA ASN A 187 20.93 7.85 -4.76
C ASN A 187 19.80 8.62 -5.45
N ALA A 188 20.02 9.88 -5.77
CA ALA A 188 19.04 10.72 -6.47
C ALA A 188 18.95 10.37 -7.97
N ASP A 189 18.02 11.02 -8.69
CA ASP A 189 17.69 10.82 -10.11
C ASP A 189 17.00 9.47 -10.40
N PRO A 190 16.49 9.22 -11.62
CA PRO A 190 15.79 7.98 -11.98
C PRO A 190 16.65 6.71 -11.84
N GLU A 191 17.96 6.79 -12.00
CA GLU A 191 18.89 5.66 -11.85
C GLU A 191 18.89 5.10 -10.41
N GLY A 192 18.52 5.93 -9.44
CA GLY A 192 18.47 5.60 -8.02
C GLY A 192 17.04 5.60 -7.48
N GLN A 193 16.83 6.31 -6.38
CA GLN A 193 15.56 6.42 -5.66
C GLN A 193 14.94 7.82 -5.78
N GLY A 194 15.45 8.68 -6.67
CA GLY A 194 14.92 10.03 -6.89
C GLY A 194 13.44 10.04 -7.27
N TYR A 195 13.01 9.05 -8.05
CA TYR A 195 11.64 8.90 -8.52
C TYR A 195 10.83 7.86 -7.75
N CYS A 196 11.34 7.40 -6.60
CA CYS A 196 10.78 6.30 -5.83
C CYS A 196 9.29 6.43 -5.49
N GLN A 197 8.81 7.64 -5.15
CA GLN A 197 7.45 7.89 -4.69
C GLN A 197 7.07 7.03 -3.47
N ALA A 198 7.98 6.91 -2.50
CA ALA A 198 7.78 6.10 -1.30
C ALA A 198 6.46 6.45 -0.60
N GLY A 199 5.69 5.41 -0.27
CA GLY A 199 4.36 5.54 0.35
C GLY A 199 3.22 5.56 -0.66
N PHE A 200 3.51 5.24 -1.93
CA PHE A 200 2.50 4.98 -2.95
C PHE A 200 1.56 3.84 -2.52
N SER A 201 2.11 2.81 -1.88
CA SER A 201 1.38 1.81 -1.14
C SER A 201 1.98 1.61 0.25
N LEU A 202 1.15 1.17 1.20
CA LEU A 202 1.48 1.16 2.61
C LEU A 202 0.73 0.03 3.32
N ASP A 203 1.42 -0.73 4.16
CA ASP A 203 0.80 -1.69 5.07
C ASP A 203 1.66 -1.93 6.33
N PHE A 204 1.16 -2.73 7.26
CA PHE A 204 1.89 -3.17 8.45
C PHE A 204 2.03 -4.69 8.49
N TYR A 205 3.18 -5.16 8.93
CA TYR A 205 3.27 -6.48 9.51
C TYR A 205 2.47 -6.56 10.82
N LYS A 206 2.13 -7.78 11.24
CA LYS A 206 1.43 -8.09 12.50
C LYS A 206 2.21 -7.63 13.73
N ASN A 207 3.53 -7.58 13.65
CA ASN A 207 4.40 -7.05 14.70
C ASN A 207 4.39 -5.50 14.79
N GLY A 208 3.81 -4.83 13.79
CA GLY A 208 3.70 -3.37 13.69
C GLY A 208 4.88 -2.70 12.97
N ASP A 209 5.78 -3.45 12.35
CA ASP A 209 6.76 -2.91 11.42
C ASP A 209 6.08 -2.47 10.12
N LEU A 210 6.59 -1.39 9.54
CA LEU A 210 5.99 -0.72 8.40
C LEU A 210 6.48 -1.34 7.09
N ILE A 211 5.58 -1.43 6.11
CA ILE A 211 5.86 -1.80 4.73
C ILE A 211 5.51 -0.62 3.82
N VAL A 212 6.46 -0.19 3.00
CA VAL A 212 6.34 0.97 2.11
C VAL A 212 6.68 0.56 0.69
N GLY A 213 5.74 0.73 -0.23
CA GLY A 213 5.98 0.56 -1.66
C GLY A 213 6.43 1.86 -2.32
N GLY A 214 7.40 1.75 -3.23
CA GLY A 214 7.98 2.84 -4.01
C GLY A 214 8.15 2.43 -5.47
N PRO A 215 7.13 2.59 -6.33
CA PRO A 215 7.11 2.03 -7.68
C PRO A 215 8.12 2.66 -8.66
N GLY A 216 8.70 3.82 -8.35
CA GLY A 216 9.56 4.55 -9.28
C GLY A 216 11.06 4.46 -9.00
N SER A 217 11.49 3.63 -8.04
CA SER A 217 12.93 3.40 -7.82
C SER A 217 13.54 2.65 -9.00
N PHE A 218 14.80 2.98 -9.32
CA PHE A 218 15.68 2.35 -10.31
C PHE A 218 15.00 2.24 -11.69
N TYR A 219 14.87 3.36 -12.40
CA TYR A 219 14.15 3.43 -13.68
C TYR A 219 12.78 2.72 -13.65
N TRP A 220 12.04 2.98 -12.57
CA TRP A 220 10.73 2.40 -12.33
C TRP A 220 10.68 0.86 -12.30
N GLN A 221 11.79 0.18 -11.98
CA GLN A 221 11.75 -1.20 -11.52
C GLN A 221 10.81 -1.32 -10.31
N GLY A 222 10.90 -0.34 -9.43
CA GLY A 222 10.16 -0.24 -8.17
C GLY A 222 10.90 -0.90 -7.01
N GLN A 223 10.40 -0.67 -5.80
CA GLN A 223 11.03 -1.12 -4.58
C GLN A 223 10.01 -1.33 -3.47
N VAL A 224 10.31 -2.26 -2.57
CA VAL A 224 9.62 -2.34 -1.29
C VAL A 224 10.60 -2.19 -0.15
N ILE A 225 10.22 -1.39 0.84
CA ILE A 225 11.04 -0.95 1.95
C ILE A 225 10.31 -1.27 3.25
N THR A 226 11.03 -1.83 4.22
CA THR A 226 10.48 -2.17 5.54
C THR A 226 11.30 -1.52 6.65
N ALA A 227 10.63 -1.03 7.68
CA ALA A 227 11.27 -0.40 8.82
C ALA A 227 10.45 -0.52 10.10
N SER A 228 11.14 -0.60 11.23
CA SER A 228 10.46 -0.56 12.52
C SER A 228 10.03 0.85 12.86
N ILE A 229 8.77 1.00 13.29
CA ILE A 229 8.24 2.28 13.80
C ILE A 229 9.07 2.79 14.97
N ALA A 230 9.57 1.89 15.83
CA ALA A 230 10.43 2.27 16.95
C ALA A 230 11.73 2.94 16.47
N ASP A 231 12.35 2.41 15.41
CA ASP A 231 13.58 2.97 14.84
C ASP A 231 13.33 4.30 14.14
N ILE A 232 12.20 4.43 13.44
CA ILE A 232 11.77 5.69 12.82
C ILE A 232 11.67 6.80 13.88
N ILE A 233 11.03 6.51 15.02
CA ILE A 233 10.84 7.49 16.09
C ILE A 233 12.17 7.79 16.79
N ALA A 234 12.94 6.75 17.14
CA ALA A 234 14.19 6.91 17.88
C ALA A 234 15.26 7.70 17.12
N ASN A 235 15.26 7.61 15.79
CA ASN A 235 16.22 8.31 14.92
C ASN A 235 15.61 9.57 14.25
N TYR A 236 14.40 9.98 14.64
CA TYR A 236 13.77 11.15 14.06
C TYR A 236 14.49 12.43 14.51
N SER A 237 15.02 13.17 13.54
CA SER A 237 15.58 14.51 13.70
C SER A 237 15.00 15.42 12.63
N PHE A 238 14.55 16.61 13.03
CA PHE A 238 14.09 17.64 12.10
C PHE A 238 15.27 18.28 11.33
N LYS A 239 16.48 18.26 11.94
CA LYS A 239 17.70 18.85 11.36
C LYS A 239 18.36 17.91 10.36
N ASP A 240 18.37 16.62 10.67
CA ASP A 240 19.01 15.60 9.83
C ASP A 240 17.98 15.07 8.84
N ILE A 241 18.00 15.64 7.63
CA ILE A 241 16.99 15.39 6.60
C ILE A 241 17.23 14.05 5.89
N LEU A 242 18.50 13.70 5.66
CA LEU A 242 18.94 12.43 5.09
C LEU A 242 19.21 11.45 6.24
N ARG A 243 18.37 10.43 6.39
CA ARG A 243 18.48 9.46 7.47
C ARG A 243 18.45 8.05 6.92
N LYS A 244 19.40 7.23 7.36
CA LYS A 244 19.43 5.80 7.09
C LYS A 244 19.20 5.07 8.41
N LEU A 245 18.16 4.25 8.48
CA LEU A 245 17.90 3.43 9.66
C LEU A 245 18.73 2.15 9.56
N ALA A 246 19.35 1.74 10.67
CA ALA A 246 20.28 0.61 10.67
C ALA A 246 19.62 -0.75 10.33
N ARG A 247 18.34 -0.92 10.69
CA ARG A 247 17.56 -2.16 10.49
C ARG A 247 16.52 -2.05 9.38
N GLU A 248 16.58 -0.99 8.58
CA GLU A 248 15.74 -0.89 7.39
C GLU A 248 16.17 -1.92 6.35
N LYS A 249 15.18 -2.56 5.72
CA LYS A 249 15.42 -3.53 4.65
C LYS A 249 14.74 -3.04 3.39
N GLN A 250 15.40 -3.24 2.25
CA GLN A 250 14.88 -2.82 0.95
C GLN A 250 15.18 -3.91 -0.07
N THR A 251 14.31 -4.07 -1.07
CA THR A 251 14.67 -4.86 -2.26
C THR A 251 15.81 -4.18 -3.01
N GLU A 252 16.71 -4.99 -3.59
CA GLU A 252 17.86 -4.49 -4.35
C GLU A 252 17.49 -4.13 -5.80
N VAL A 253 18.39 -3.40 -6.45
CA VAL A 253 18.28 -3.07 -7.88
C VAL A 253 18.47 -4.31 -8.75
N ALA A 254 17.66 -4.44 -9.79
CA ALA A 254 17.71 -5.52 -10.77
C ALA A 254 18.35 -5.05 -12.09
N PRO A 255 18.67 -5.96 -13.03
CA PRO A 255 19.10 -5.58 -14.37
C PRO A 255 18.05 -4.74 -15.11
N ALA A 256 18.49 -3.91 -16.07
CA ALA A 256 17.63 -3.01 -16.84
C ALA A 256 16.46 -3.69 -17.59
N SER A 257 16.49 -5.02 -17.76
CA SER A 257 15.34 -5.78 -18.29
C SER A 257 14.10 -5.73 -17.39
N TYR A 258 14.25 -5.26 -16.15
CA TYR A 258 13.16 -5.10 -15.18
C TYR A 258 12.68 -3.65 -15.06
N ASP A 259 13.26 -2.70 -15.79
CA ASP A 259 12.80 -1.32 -15.80
C ASP A 259 11.31 -1.22 -16.19
N ASP A 260 10.64 -0.15 -15.77
CA ASP A 260 9.21 0.07 -16.00
C ASP A 260 8.26 -1.02 -15.44
N SER A 261 8.64 -1.73 -14.37
CA SER A 261 7.85 -2.82 -13.77
C SER A 261 6.88 -2.40 -12.65
N TYR A 262 7.22 -1.34 -11.91
CA TYR A 262 6.44 -0.78 -10.79
C TYR A 262 6.28 -1.71 -9.58
N LEU A 263 7.35 -2.40 -9.15
CA LEU A 263 7.34 -3.16 -7.89
C LEU A 263 6.95 -2.27 -6.71
N GLY A 264 6.03 -2.75 -5.87
CA GLY A 264 5.52 -1.99 -4.73
C GLY A 264 4.38 -1.04 -5.11
N TYR A 265 3.77 -1.20 -6.28
CA TYR A 265 2.53 -0.49 -6.64
C TYR A 265 1.42 -0.78 -5.63
N SER A 266 1.32 -2.02 -5.16
CA SER A 266 0.49 -2.43 -4.05
C SER A 266 1.29 -3.36 -3.13
N VAL A 267 0.98 -3.35 -1.83
CA VAL A 267 1.65 -4.19 -0.83
C VAL A 267 0.64 -4.79 0.14
N ALA A 268 0.97 -5.96 0.67
CA ALA A 268 0.31 -6.60 1.80
C ALA A 268 1.32 -7.45 2.59
N ALA A 269 0.88 -8.04 3.71
CA ALA A 269 1.66 -9.01 4.49
C ALA A 269 0.82 -10.24 4.85
N GLY A 270 1.46 -11.41 4.90
CA GLY A 270 0.79 -12.68 5.22
C GLY A 270 1.77 -13.82 5.40
N GLU A 271 1.30 -14.94 5.93
CA GLU A 271 2.10 -16.16 6.11
C GLU A 271 1.91 -17.09 4.91
N PHE A 272 3.00 -17.51 4.27
CA PHE A 272 2.96 -18.42 3.11
C PHE A 272 4.01 -19.53 3.16
N THR A 273 4.93 -19.50 4.13
CA THR A 273 6.03 -20.48 4.22
C THR A 273 5.83 -21.51 5.34
N GLY A 274 4.94 -21.24 6.31
CA GLY A 274 4.61 -22.16 7.40
C GLY A 274 5.60 -22.09 8.56
N ASP A 275 6.40 -21.03 8.65
CA ASP A 275 7.36 -20.78 9.74
C ASP A 275 6.85 -19.76 10.78
N SER A 276 5.60 -19.31 10.62
CA SER A 276 4.93 -18.30 11.46
C SER A 276 5.55 -16.89 11.38
N GLN A 277 6.39 -16.63 10.36
CA GLN A 277 6.83 -15.29 9.98
C GLN A 277 6.10 -14.83 8.72
N GLN A 278 5.50 -13.64 8.80
CA GLN A 278 4.87 -13.07 7.61
C GLN A 278 5.89 -12.75 6.52
N GLU A 279 5.58 -13.17 5.31
CA GLU A 279 6.15 -12.66 4.08
C GLU A 279 5.47 -11.37 3.63
N LEU A 280 6.17 -10.69 2.73
CA LEU A 280 5.70 -9.50 2.04
C LEU A 280 5.12 -9.87 0.69
N ILE A 281 4.02 -9.24 0.33
CA ILE A 281 3.36 -9.42 -0.96
C ILE A 281 3.45 -8.10 -1.68
N ALA A 282 3.91 -8.09 -2.93
CA ALA A 282 4.05 -6.88 -3.73
C ALA A 282 3.47 -7.06 -5.13
N GLY A 283 2.62 -6.13 -5.55
CA GLY A 283 2.16 -6.03 -6.92
C GLY A 283 3.21 -5.37 -7.83
N VAL A 284 3.35 -5.92 -9.04
CA VAL A 284 4.28 -5.48 -10.08
C VAL A 284 3.53 -5.39 -11.43
N PRO A 285 2.62 -4.43 -11.58
CA PRO A 285 1.58 -4.45 -12.61
C PRO A 285 2.07 -4.29 -14.05
N ARG A 286 3.28 -3.77 -14.24
CA ARG A 286 3.88 -3.59 -15.57
C ARG A 286 4.99 -4.59 -15.88
N GLY A 287 5.32 -5.44 -14.90
CA GLY A 287 6.26 -6.52 -15.06
C GLY A 287 5.80 -7.57 -16.09
N ALA A 288 6.70 -8.47 -16.46
CA ALA A 288 6.46 -9.54 -17.44
C ALA A 288 5.81 -9.01 -18.74
N GLN A 289 6.43 -8.00 -19.37
CA GLN A 289 5.93 -7.38 -20.61
C GLN A 289 4.50 -6.82 -20.48
N ASN A 290 4.20 -6.16 -19.35
CA ASN A 290 2.87 -5.63 -19.00
C ASN A 290 1.77 -6.68 -18.79
N PHE A 291 2.08 -7.98 -18.69
CA PHE A 291 1.10 -8.94 -18.14
C PHE A 291 0.84 -8.68 -16.65
N GLY A 292 1.83 -8.11 -15.96
CA GLY A 292 1.81 -7.89 -14.52
C GLY A 292 2.06 -9.18 -13.74
N TYR A 293 2.59 -9.05 -12.54
CA TYR A 293 2.72 -10.17 -11.61
C TYR A 293 2.63 -9.70 -10.15
N VAL A 294 2.43 -10.64 -9.24
CA VAL A 294 2.48 -10.44 -7.79
C VAL A 294 3.59 -11.33 -7.23
N SER A 295 4.45 -10.76 -6.37
CA SER A 295 5.57 -11.46 -5.75
C SER A 295 5.33 -11.69 -4.26
N ILE A 296 5.70 -12.88 -3.78
CA ILE A 296 5.93 -13.17 -2.37
C ILE A 296 7.42 -12.99 -2.09
N ILE A 297 7.74 -12.20 -1.08
CA ILE A 297 9.09 -11.76 -0.73
C ILE A 297 9.36 -12.12 0.74
N ASN A 298 10.50 -12.73 1.01
CA ASN A 298 10.94 -13.08 2.36
C ASN A 298 11.18 -11.81 3.19
N SER A 299 10.55 -11.71 4.36
CA SER A 299 10.65 -10.52 5.22
C SER A 299 11.99 -10.40 5.96
N THR A 300 12.79 -11.47 5.99
CA THR A 300 14.10 -11.48 6.65
C THR A 300 15.18 -10.88 5.78
N ASP A 301 15.33 -11.37 4.55
CA ASP A 301 16.41 -11.01 3.62
C ASP A 301 15.95 -10.35 2.31
N MET A 302 14.65 -10.08 2.16
CA MET A 302 14.05 -9.45 0.98
C MET A 302 14.20 -10.26 -0.32
N THR A 303 14.47 -11.56 -0.24
CA THR A 303 14.55 -12.44 -1.42
C THR A 303 13.17 -12.80 -1.96
N PHE A 304 13.06 -12.99 -3.28
CA PHE A 304 11.81 -13.38 -3.94
C PHE A 304 11.59 -14.89 -3.80
N ILE A 305 10.43 -15.28 -3.27
CA ILE A 305 10.06 -16.68 -3.04
C ILE A 305 9.26 -17.22 -4.24
N GLN A 306 8.21 -16.51 -4.64
CA GLN A 306 7.30 -16.96 -5.69
C GLN A 306 6.66 -15.77 -6.41
N ASN A 307 6.38 -15.95 -7.70
CA ASN A 307 5.64 -15.00 -8.53
C ASN A 307 4.36 -15.63 -9.09
N PHE A 308 3.30 -14.84 -9.16
CA PHE A 308 2.04 -15.15 -9.84
C PHE A 308 1.89 -14.18 -11.00
N THR A 309 1.88 -14.66 -12.23
CA THR A 309 1.82 -13.81 -13.44
C THR A 309 0.38 -13.68 -13.93
N GLY A 310 -0.01 -12.48 -14.34
CA GLY A 310 -1.30 -12.23 -14.97
C GLY A 310 -1.45 -12.93 -16.33
N GLU A 311 -2.70 -13.18 -16.72
CA GLU A 311 -3.01 -13.92 -17.95
C GLU A 311 -3.23 -13.00 -19.16
N GLN A 312 -3.43 -11.70 -18.92
CA GLN A 312 -3.76 -10.71 -19.95
C GLN A 312 -2.82 -9.51 -19.87
N MET A 313 -2.18 -9.20 -21.00
CA MET A 313 -1.38 -7.99 -21.18
C MET A 313 -2.21 -6.73 -20.92
N ALA A 314 -1.63 -5.76 -20.20
CA ALA A 314 -2.23 -4.51 -19.78
C ALA A 314 -3.49 -4.62 -18.91
N SER A 315 -3.77 -5.81 -18.34
CA SER A 315 -4.83 -5.98 -17.33
C SER A 315 -4.51 -5.30 -15.99
N TYR A 316 -3.25 -4.89 -15.80
CA TYR A 316 -2.75 -4.30 -14.56
C TYR A 316 -2.76 -5.29 -13.39
N PHE A 317 -2.51 -6.57 -13.65
CA PHE A 317 -2.42 -7.62 -12.63
C PHE A 317 -1.39 -7.25 -11.56
N GLY A 318 -1.85 -7.04 -10.31
CA GLY A 318 -1.06 -6.46 -9.23
C GLY A 318 -1.44 -5.01 -8.86
N TYR A 319 -2.49 -4.43 -9.46
CA TYR A 319 -3.05 -3.12 -9.07
C TYR A 319 -3.36 -3.04 -7.57
N THR A 320 -3.96 -4.10 -7.04
CA THR A 320 -4.30 -4.23 -5.61
C THR A 320 -4.04 -5.68 -5.21
N VAL A 321 -3.46 -5.84 -4.03
CA VAL A 321 -3.26 -7.15 -3.38
C VAL A 321 -3.92 -7.11 -2.01
N ALA A 322 -4.47 -8.25 -1.59
CA ALA A 322 -5.06 -8.43 -0.28
C ALA A 322 -4.76 -9.85 0.19
N VAL A 323 -4.59 -10.02 1.50
CA VAL A 323 -4.33 -11.32 2.12
C VAL A 323 -5.33 -11.55 3.23
N SER A 324 -5.98 -12.71 3.18
CA SER A 324 -6.94 -13.16 4.18
C SER A 324 -7.07 -14.68 4.07
N ASP A 325 -7.21 -15.35 5.21
CA ASP A 325 -7.64 -16.75 5.25
C ASP A 325 -9.14 -16.81 4.95
N VAL A 326 -9.48 -17.29 3.75
CA VAL A 326 -10.85 -17.29 3.22
C VAL A 326 -11.59 -18.60 3.46
N ASN A 327 -10.88 -19.69 3.73
CA ASN A 327 -11.42 -21.03 3.93
C ASN A 327 -11.21 -21.56 5.36
N ASN A 328 -10.61 -20.75 6.24
CA ASN A 328 -10.42 -21.02 7.65
C ASN A 328 -9.62 -22.31 7.90
N ASP A 329 -8.57 -22.56 7.09
CA ASP A 329 -7.63 -23.67 7.29
C ASP A 329 -6.33 -23.26 7.99
N GLY A 330 -6.17 -21.97 8.31
CA GLY A 330 -5.08 -21.42 9.13
C GLY A 330 -3.97 -20.80 8.31
#